data_AF-A0A0C9TCK2-F1
#
_entry.id   AF-A0A0C9TCK2-F1
#
_cell.length_a   1.000
_cell.length_b   1.000
_cell.length_c   1.000
_cell.angle_alpha   90.00
_cell.angle_beta   90.00
_cell.angle_gamma   90.00
#
_symmetry.space_group_name_H-M   'P 1'
#
loop_
_entity.id
_entity.type
_entity.pdbx_description
1 polymer ?
#
loop_
_entity_poly.entity_id
_entity_poly.type
_entity_poly.pdbx_seq_one_letter_code
_entity_poly.pdbx_strand_id
1 'polypeptide(L)'
;MVVLGKESEDAIFNFKFPKLDKTKDLWMKDPGKVLVLGDGTRQEPWIWRIGLQEHGEGSEKWMIEEDRVRWFKSRALMTRWREEVHMREAEFHRIERAYRRMTDAWTDIAKTADPLLCALRAYAFKRADYYQGRHREATKLHLEVVGSDLARETDLVNPV
;
A
#
# COMPACT_ATOMS: atom_id res chain seq x y z
N MET A 1 -10.32 -13.36 5.36
CA MET A 1 -8.98 -13.98 5.28
C MET A 1 -8.98 -14.85 4.03
N VAL A 2 -8.48 -14.31 2.91
CA VAL A 2 -8.33 -15.10 1.67
C VAL A 2 -7.11 -15.97 1.89
N VAL A 3 -7.33 -17.26 2.15
CA VAL A 3 -6.24 -18.22 2.24
C VAL A 3 -5.78 -18.48 0.81
N LEU A 4 -4.66 -17.86 0.42
CA LEU A 4 -3.89 -18.30 -0.75
C LEU A 4 -3.59 -19.80 -0.54
N GLY A 5 -3.95 -20.62 -1.53
CA GLY A 5 -3.78 -22.07 -1.47
C GLY A 5 -2.35 -22.46 -1.09
N LYS A 6 -2.19 -23.61 -0.44
CA LYS A 6 -0.86 -24.17 -0.16
C LYS A 6 -0.12 -24.33 -1.49
N GLU A 7 1.10 -23.79 -1.57
CA GLU A 7 1.99 -23.88 -2.75
C GLU A 7 2.15 -25.30 -3.31
N SER A 8 1.92 -26.33 -2.48
CA SER A 8 1.98 -27.75 -2.87
C SER A 8 0.83 -28.23 -3.75
N GLU A 9 -0.32 -27.55 -3.76
CA GLU A 9 -1.54 -27.99 -4.48
C GLU A 9 -1.77 -27.24 -5.80
N ASP A 10 -1.11 -26.09 -5.98
CA ASP A 10 -1.20 -25.33 -7.21
C ASP A 10 -0.29 -25.93 -8.28
N ALA A 11 -0.87 -26.76 -9.16
CA ALA A 11 -0.18 -27.40 -10.28
C ALA A 11 0.61 -26.42 -11.18
N ILE A 12 0.22 -25.13 -11.17
CA ILE A 12 0.89 -24.06 -11.92
C ILE A 12 2.29 -23.76 -11.34
N PHE A 13 2.46 -23.80 -10.02
CA PHE A 13 3.75 -23.51 -9.36
C PHE A 13 4.62 -24.76 -9.20
N ASN A 14 4.04 -25.96 -9.34
CA ASN A 14 4.76 -27.23 -9.33
C ASN A 14 5.30 -27.64 -10.72
N PHE A 15 5.15 -26.75 -11.72
CA PHE A 15 5.76 -26.93 -13.03
C PHE A 15 7.29 -26.81 -12.86
N LYS A 16 8.01 -27.94 -13.01
CA LYS A 16 9.47 -27.92 -13.10
C LYS A 16 9.83 -27.16 -14.38
N PHE A 17 10.05 -25.86 -14.26
CA PHE A 17 10.57 -25.06 -15.36
C PHE A 17 11.85 -25.72 -15.88
N PRO A 18 12.02 -25.84 -17.21
CA PRO A 18 13.25 -26.32 -17.79
C PRO A 18 14.43 -25.53 -17.22
N LYS A 19 15.53 -26.22 -16.87
CA LYS A 19 16.73 -25.54 -16.38
C LYS A 19 17.24 -24.58 -17.45
N LEU A 20 17.42 -23.32 -17.06
CA LEU A 20 17.95 -22.24 -17.89
C LEU A 20 19.35 -22.59 -18.42
N ASP A 21 19.48 -22.72 -19.74
CA ASP A 21 20.77 -22.78 -20.43
C ASP A 21 21.22 -21.36 -20.77
N LYS A 22 22.20 -20.84 -20.03
CA LYS A 22 22.70 -19.47 -20.19
C LYS A 22 23.21 -19.15 -21.60
N THR A 23 23.61 -20.15 -22.38
CA THR A 23 24.14 -19.94 -23.73
C THR A 23 23.05 -19.83 -24.80
N LYS A 24 21.88 -20.42 -24.54
CA LYS A 24 20.77 -20.50 -25.49
C LYS A 24 19.60 -19.62 -25.10
N ASP A 25 19.29 -19.56 -23.81
CA ASP A 25 18.05 -18.96 -23.28
C ASP A 25 18.17 -17.47 -22.98
N LEU A 26 19.39 -16.94 -22.83
CA LEU A 26 19.66 -15.50 -22.58
C LEU A 26 19.85 -14.69 -23.87
N TRP A 27 19.48 -15.26 -25.01
CA TRP A 27 19.55 -14.57 -26.29
C TRP A 27 18.16 -14.05 -26.70
N MET A 28 18.08 -12.77 -27.03
CA MET A 28 16.91 -12.11 -27.59
C MET A 28 17.31 -11.48 -28.92
N LYS A 29 16.38 -11.41 -29.86
CA LYS A 29 16.59 -10.71 -31.12
C LYS A 29 16.61 -9.20 -30.86
N ASP A 30 17.65 -8.51 -31.32
CA ASP A 30 17.74 -7.05 -31.20
C ASP A 30 16.70 -6.38 -32.11
N PRO A 31 15.69 -5.66 -31.58
CA PRO A 31 14.62 -5.07 -32.39
C PRO A 31 15.11 -3.86 -33.22
N GLY A 32 16.30 -3.32 -32.91
CA GLY A 32 16.90 -2.18 -33.60
C GLY A 32 17.81 -2.52 -34.78
N LYS A 33 18.01 -3.81 -35.09
CA LYS A 33 18.86 -4.25 -36.21
C LYS A 33 18.02 -4.69 -37.39
N VAL A 34 18.46 -4.34 -38.60
CA VAL A 34 17.83 -4.78 -39.85
C VAL A 34 17.97 -6.30 -39.96
N LEU A 35 16.86 -6.98 -40.29
CA LEU A 35 16.81 -8.43 -40.44
C LEU A 35 17.79 -8.91 -41.51
N VAL A 36 18.67 -9.86 -41.14
CA VAL A 36 19.60 -10.49 -42.07
C VAL A 36 19.06 -11.84 -42.51
N LEU A 37 19.35 -12.24 -43.75
CA LEU A 37 18.97 -13.54 -44.29
C LEU A 37 19.59 -14.67 -43.44
N GLY A 38 18.75 -15.43 -42.73
CA GLY A 38 19.16 -16.46 -41.76
C GLY A 38 18.62 -16.27 -40.33
N ASP A 39 18.10 -15.07 -40.02
CA ASP A 39 17.52 -14.77 -38.69
C ASP A 39 16.16 -15.47 -38.42
N GLY A 40 15.52 -16.02 -39.46
CA GLY A 40 14.24 -16.75 -39.32
C GLY A 40 14.39 -18.16 -38.76
N THR A 41 15.60 -18.72 -38.76
CA THR A 41 15.85 -20.12 -38.36
C THR A 41 16.00 -20.30 -36.84
N ARG A 42 16.29 -19.22 -36.10
CA ARG A 42 16.50 -19.27 -34.64
C ARG A 42 15.27 -18.74 -33.92
N GLN A 43 14.52 -19.63 -33.27
CA GLN A 43 13.40 -19.23 -32.43
C GLN A 43 13.88 -18.61 -31.12
N GLU A 44 13.21 -17.54 -30.70
CA GLU A 44 13.46 -16.91 -29.40
C GLU A 44 13.10 -17.88 -28.25
N PRO A 45 13.88 -17.91 -27.17
CA PRO A 45 13.57 -18.71 -25.98
C PRO A 45 12.19 -18.36 -25.40
N TRP A 46 11.54 -19.36 -24.79
CA TRP A 46 10.16 -19.22 -24.28
C TRP A 46 9.99 -18.14 -23.21
N ILE A 47 11.07 -17.79 -22.49
CA ILE A 47 11.06 -16.78 -21.43
C ILE A 47 10.84 -15.38 -22.00
N TRP A 48 11.34 -15.10 -23.21
CA TRP A 48 11.15 -13.82 -23.91
C TRP A 48 9.81 -13.74 -24.64
N ARG A 49 9.10 -14.87 -24.79
CA ARG A 49 7.74 -14.93 -25.33
C ARG A 49 6.66 -14.63 -24.28
N ILE A 50 7.02 -14.48 -23.00
CA ILE A 50 6.09 -14.12 -21.92
C ILE A 50 5.75 -12.63 -22.08
N GLY A 51 4.51 -12.35 -22.52
CA GLY A 51 4.02 -11.00 -22.81
C GLY A 51 4.09 -10.59 -24.29
N LEU A 52 4.71 -11.42 -25.14
CA LEU A 52 4.72 -11.27 -26.59
C LEU A 52 3.92 -12.44 -27.20
N GLN A 53 2.59 -12.43 -27.03
CA GLN A 53 1.75 -13.40 -27.72
C GLN A 53 1.71 -13.08 -29.21
N GLU A 54 1.87 -14.11 -30.04
CA GLU A 54 1.70 -14.02 -31.49
C GLU A 54 0.36 -13.34 -31.81
N HIS A 55 0.40 -12.32 -32.66
CA HIS A 55 -0.79 -11.67 -33.22
C HIS A 55 -1.54 -12.65 -34.15
N GLY A 56 -2.22 -13.64 -33.56
CA GLY A 56 -3.11 -14.57 -34.24
C GLY A 56 -4.58 -14.25 -33.98
N GLU A 57 -5.49 -14.90 -34.73
CA GLU A 57 -6.95 -14.82 -34.53
C GLU A 57 -7.32 -15.36 -33.14
N GLY A 58 -7.42 -14.46 -32.15
CA GLY A 58 -7.61 -14.78 -30.73
C GLY A 58 -6.83 -13.86 -29.78
N SER A 59 -5.80 -13.18 -30.29
CA SER A 59 -4.95 -12.22 -29.56
C SER A 59 -5.73 -11.00 -29.05
N GLU A 60 -6.72 -10.51 -29.81
CA GLU A 60 -7.55 -9.36 -29.43
C GLU A 60 -8.43 -9.65 -28.20
N LYS A 61 -9.04 -10.85 -28.13
CA LYS A 61 -9.84 -11.25 -26.95
C LYS A 61 -8.97 -11.36 -25.70
N TRP A 62 -7.73 -11.84 -25.85
CA TRP A 62 -6.78 -11.91 -24.76
C TRP A 62 -6.32 -10.51 -24.30
N MET A 63 -5.99 -9.61 -25.22
CA MET A 63 -5.62 -8.22 -24.89
C MET A 63 -6.76 -7.48 -24.16
N ILE A 64 -8.00 -7.63 -24.63
CA ILE A 64 -9.18 -7.05 -23.96
C ILE A 64 -9.34 -7.62 -22.54
N GLU A 65 -9.10 -8.92 -22.37
CA GLU A 65 -9.16 -9.56 -21.05
C GLU A 65 -8.03 -9.05 -20.13
N GLU A 66 -6.82 -8.90 -20.65
CA GLU A 66 -5.68 -8.37 -19.91
C GLU A 66 -5.91 -6.92 -19.48
N ASP A 67 -6.41 -6.07 -20.38
CA ASP A 67 -6.78 -4.69 -20.07
C ASP A 67 -7.91 -4.61 -19.05
N ARG A 68 -8.90 -5.50 -19.16
CA ARG A 68 -9.98 -5.63 -18.18
C ARG A 68 -9.43 -6.00 -16.80
N VAL A 69 -8.57 -7.01 -16.71
CA VAL A 69 -7.94 -7.44 -15.45
C VAL A 69 -7.06 -6.33 -14.88
N ARG A 70 -6.29 -5.66 -15.73
CA ARG A 70 -5.46 -4.50 -15.35
C ARG A 70 -6.32 -3.39 -14.77
N TRP A 71 -7.43 -3.05 -15.43
CA TRP A 71 -8.37 -2.05 -14.94
C TRP A 71 -8.95 -2.42 -13.57
N PHE A 72 -9.39 -3.67 -13.38
CA PHE A 72 -9.91 -4.12 -12.09
C PHE A 72 -8.85 -4.06 -10.99
N LYS A 73 -7.60 -4.45 -11.28
CA LYS A 73 -6.48 -4.37 -10.33
C LYS A 73 -6.19 -2.92 -9.96
N SER A 74 -6.07 -2.03 -10.94
CA SER A 74 -5.83 -0.60 -10.71
C SER A 74 -6.97 0.05 -9.91
N ARG A 75 -8.22 -0.29 -10.22
CA ARG A 75 -9.38 0.19 -9.47
C ARG A 75 -9.39 -0.31 -8.03
N ALA A 76 -9.15 -1.60 -7.81
CA ALA A 76 -9.08 -2.18 -6.47
C ALA A 76 -7.93 -1.58 -5.64
N LEU A 77 -6.79 -1.31 -6.27
CA LEU A 77 -5.67 -0.62 -5.66
C LEU A 77 -6.09 0.79 -5.23
N MET A 78 -6.68 1.58 -6.12
CA MET A 78 -7.18 2.93 -5.79
C MET A 78 -8.17 2.91 -4.62
N THR A 79 -9.13 1.98 -4.61
CA THR A 79 -10.08 1.84 -3.51
C THR A 79 -9.38 1.54 -2.18
N ARG A 80 -8.39 0.63 -2.18
CA ARG A 80 -7.60 0.31 -0.98
C ARG A 80 -6.83 1.52 -0.46
N TRP A 81 -6.16 2.26 -1.35
CA TRP A 81 -5.45 3.49 -0.96
C TRP A 81 -6.42 4.50 -0.33
N ARG A 82 -7.61 4.66 -0.90
CA ARG A 82 -8.65 5.54 -0.34
C ARG A 82 -9.09 5.10 1.06
N GLU A 83 -9.34 3.80 1.25
CA GLU A 83 -9.67 3.25 2.56
C GLU A 83 -8.54 3.51 3.56
N GLU A 84 -7.28 3.33 3.17
CA GLU A 84 -6.13 3.59 4.03
C GLU A 84 -6.02 5.06 4.44
N VAL A 85 -6.29 6.00 3.52
CA VAL A 85 -6.32 7.44 3.83
C VAL A 85 -7.40 7.74 4.87
N HIS A 86 -8.63 7.27 4.66
CA HIS A 86 -9.73 7.47 5.61
C HIS A 86 -9.45 6.79 6.98
N MET A 87 -8.83 5.61 6.99
CA MET A 87 -8.43 4.94 8.22
C MET A 87 -7.40 5.74 9.01
N ARG A 88 -6.41 6.34 8.33
CA ARG A 88 -5.39 7.19 8.96
C ARG A 88 -6.02 8.46 9.56
N GLU A 89 -6.93 9.10 8.83
CA GLU A 89 -7.67 10.27 9.33
C GLU A 89 -8.49 9.90 10.58
N ALA A 90 -9.23 8.80 10.54
CA ALA A 90 -9.98 8.32 11.69
C ALA A 90 -9.07 7.99 12.89
N GLU A 91 -7.87 7.50 12.66
CA GLU A 91 -6.88 7.21 13.69
C GLU A 91 -6.34 8.48 14.36
N PHE A 92 -6.05 9.55 13.60
CA PHE A 92 -5.70 10.86 14.17
C PHE A 92 -6.77 11.35 15.15
N HIS A 93 -8.04 11.32 14.75
CA HIS A 93 -9.15 11.72 15.63
C HIS A 93 -9.34 10.80 16.84
N ARG A 94 -8.99 9.51 16.74
CA ARG A 94 -9.01 8.60 17.89
C ARG A 94 -7.91 8.94 18.88
N ILE A 95 -6.69 9.19 18.39
CA ILE A 95 -5.52 9.55 19.20
C ILE A 95 -5.76 10.87 19.93
N GLU A 96 -6.25 11.90 19.24
CA GLU A 96 -6.59 13.19 19.86
C GLU A 96 -7.62 13.03 20.98
N ARG A 97 -8.71 12.29 20.72
CA ARG A 97 -9.73 12.01 21.75
C ARG A 97 -9.17 11.21 22.92
N ALA A 98 -8.30 10.24 22.66
CA ALA A 98 -7.67 9.43 23.69
C ALA A 98 -6.78 10.28 24.61
N TYR A 99 -5.93 11.15 24.04
CA TYR A 99 -5.07 12.05 24.84
C TYR A 99 -5.87 13.08 25.62
N ARG A 100 -6.95 13.62 25.04
CA ARG A 100 -7.86 14.51 25.75
C ARG A 100 -8.47 13.83 26.97
N ARG A 101 -9.09 12.66 26.77
CA ARG A 101 -9.68 11.86 27.87
C ARG A 101 -8.67 11.52 28.95
N MET A 102 -7.44 11.18 28.54
CA MET A 102 -6.38 10.85 29.49
C MET A 102 -5.96 12.09 30.29
N THR A 103 -5.86 13.25 29.65
CA THR A 103 -5.61 14.52 30.33
C THR A 103 -6.69 14.79 31.37
N ASP A 104 -7.96 14.72 30.96
CA ASP A 104 -9.11 14.95 31.84
C ASP A 104 -9.08 13.99 33.04
N ALA A 105 -8.92 12.68 32.78
CA ALA A 105 -8.86 11.66 33.82
C ALA A 105 -7.73 11.91 34.83
N TRP A 106 -6.52 12.27 34.38
CA TRP A 106 -5.41 12.60 35.29
C TRP A 106 -5.66 13.90 36.05
N THR A 107 -6.30 14.90 35.45
CA THR A 107 -6.68 16.12 36.18
C THR A 107 -7.74 15.85 37.23
N ASP A 108 -8.68 14.95 36.96
CA ASP A 108 -9.73 14.57 37.91
C ASP A 108 -9.14 13.79 39.07
N ILE A 109 -8.27 12.82 38.81
CA ILE A 109 -7.50 12.12 39.86
C ILE A 109 -6.73 13.13 40.73
N ALA A 110 -6.09 14.13 40.12
CA ALA A 110 -5.35 15.16 40.85
C ALA A 110 -6.24 16.05 41.72
N LYS A 111 -7.49 16.31 41.30
CA LYS A 111 -8.47 17.09 42.05
C LYS A 111 -9.11 16.28 43.18
N THR A 112 -9.35 14.97 42.98
CA THR A 112 -9.95 14.08 43.97
C THR A 112 -8.96 13.56 45.02
N ALA A 113 -7.65 13.65 44.74
CA ALA A 113 -6.62 13.20 45.68
C ALA A 113 -6.63 14.02 46.97
N ASP A 114 -6.41 13.34 48.10
CA ASP A 114 -6.32 13.97 49.42
C ASP A 114 -5.26 15.08 49.41
N PRO A 115 -5.60 16.32 49.83
CA PRO A 115 -4.65 17.43 49.94
C PRO A 115 -3.39 17.12 50.75
N LEU A 116 -3.47 16.18 51.70
CA LEU A 116 -2.31 15.76 52.51
C LEU A 116 -1.28 14.96 51.70
N LEU A 117 -1.68 14.36 50.57
CA LEU A 117 -0.83 13.56 49.69
C LEU A 117 -0.32 14.39 48.50
N CYS A 118 0.39 15.47 48.81
CA CYS A 118 0.91 16.44 47.83
C CYS A 118 1.71 15.78 46.70
N ALA A 119 2.50 14.73 46.99
CA ALA A 119 3.29 14.02 45.99
C ALA A 119 2.44 13.30 44.92
N LEU A 120 1.33 12.66 45.32
CA LEU A 120 0.42 11.98 44.39
C LEU A 120 -0.28 12.99 43.48
N ARG A 121 -0.75 14.09 44.06
CA ARG A 121 -1.37 15.20 43.33
C ARG A 121 -0.41 15.83 42.33
N ALA A 122 0.83 16.11 42.74
CA ALA A 122 1.87 16.65 41.86
C ALA A 122 2.19 15.69 40.70
N TYR A 123 2.26 14.38 40.97
CA TYR A 123 2.48 13.37 39.94
C TYR A 123 1.31 13.31 38.95
N ALA A 124 0.07 13.31 39.43
CA ALA A 124 -1.12 13.28 38.57
C ALA A 124 -1.19 14.52 37.67
N PHE A 125 -0.88 15.72 38.17
CA PHE A 125 -0.77 16.92 37.33
C PHE A 125 0.35 16.81 36.30
N LYS A 126 1.51 16.27 36.66
CA LYS A 126 2.60 16.02 35.71
C LYS A 126 2.17 15.07 34.59
N ARG A 127 1.39 14.03 34.90
CA ARG A 127 0.84 13.12 33.89
C ARG A 127 -0.20 13.80 32.99
N ALA A 128 -1.07 14.62 33.57
CA ALA A 128 -2.02 15.42 32.79
C ALA A 128 -1.29 16.34 31.79
N ASP A 129 -0.28 17.07 32.25
CA ASP A 129 0.52 17.97 31.40
C ASP A 129 1.24 17.21 30.28
N TYR A 130 1.79 16.02 30.57
CA TYR A 130 2.38 15.15 29.55
C TYR A 130 1.40 14.80 28.43
N TYR A 131 0.19 14.33 28.77
CA TYR A 131 -0.82 13.98 27.77
C TYR A 131 -1.38 15.21 27.05
N GLN A 132 -1.43 16.36 27.72
CA GLN A 132 -1.79 17.63 27.10
C GLN A 132 -0.75 18.04 26.04
N GLY A 133 0.54 17.88 26.34
CA GLY A 133 1.62 18.10 25.38
C GLY A 133 1.50 17.18 24.16
N ARG A 134 1.26 15.89 24.38
CA ARG A 134 1.01 14.91 23.30
C ARG A 134 -0.23 15.23 22.46
N HIS A 135 -1.31 15.71 23.09
CA HIS A 135 -2.49 16.17 22.37
C HIS A 135 -2.14 17.35 21.44
N ARG A 136 -1.41 18.35 21.94
CA ARG A 136 -1.01 19.52 21.12
C ARG A 136 -0.13 19.11 19.94
N GLU A 137 0.82 18.22 20.16
CA GLU A 137 1.67 17.66 19.11
C GLU A 137 0.84 16.90 18.06
N ALA A 138 -0.07 16.03 18.51
CA ALA A 138 -0.96 15.29 17.61
C ALA A 138 -1.84 16.22 16.76
N THR A 139 -2.44 17.25 17.37
CA THR A 139 -3.24 18.24 16.63
C THR A 139 -2.42 19.01 15.61
N LYS A 140 -1.16 19.33 15.94
CA LYS A 140 -0.25 20.02 15.01
C LYS A 140 0.07 19.14 13.81
N LEU A 141 0.46 17.88 14.04
CA LEU A 141 0.75 16.92 12.98
C LEU A 141 -0.48 16.66 12.10
N HIS A 142 -1.67 16.56 12.71
CA HIS A 142 -2.91 16.38 11.95
C HIS A 142 -3.18 17.58 11.03
N LEU A 143 -3.01 18.81 11.52
CA LEU A 143 -3.14 20.03 10.71
C LEU A 143 -2.09 20.11 9.58
N GLU A 144 -0.85 19.71 9.84
CA GLU A 144 0.21 19.65 8.81
C GLU A 144 -0.14 18.65 7.70
N VAL A 145 -0.68 17.48 8.06
CA VAL A 145 -1.12 16.46 7.10
C VAL A 145 -2.30 16.97 6.26
N VAL A 146 -3.30 17.58 6.89
CA VAL A 146 -4.46 18.17 6.19
C VAL A 146 -4.04 19.33 5.28
N GLY A 147 -3.04 20.11 5.69
CA GLY A 147 -2.50 21.23 4.91
C GLY A 147 -1.55 20.81 3.77
N SER A 148 -1.10 19.56 3.75
CA SER A 148 -0.21 19.05 2.71
C SER A 148 -0.96 18.83 1.38
N ASP A 149 -0.32 19.16 0.26
CA ASP A 149 -0.94 19.09 -1.07
C ASP A 149 -1.42 17.68 -1.47
N LEU A 150 -0.87 16.63 -0.85
CA LEU A 150 -1.32 15.23 -1.01
C LEU A 150 -2.77 15.00 -0.56
N ALA A 151 -3.27 15.79 0.40
CA ALA A 151 -4.66 15.72 0.83
C ALA A 151 -5.61 16.39 -0.18
N ARG A 152 -5.12 17.38 -0.94
CA ARG A 152 -5.91 18.09 -1.96
C ARG A 152 -6.02 17.31 -3.27
N GLU A 153 -4.96 16.62 -3.69
CA GLU A 153 -4.96 15.84 -4.94
C GLU A 153 -5.79 14.55 -4.85
N THR A 154 -6.07 14.05 -3.64
CA THR A 154 -6.85 12.81 -3.44
C THR A 154 -8.36 13.03 -3.38
N ASP A 155 -8.82 14.30 -3.36
CA ASP A 155 -10.23 14.70 -3.41
C ASP A 155 -10.80 14.60 -4.85
N LEU A 156 -10.96 13.38 -5.34
CA LEU A 156 -11.50 13.07 -6.67
C LEU A 156 -13.00 13.44 -6.86
N VAL A 157 -13.65 14.04 -5.85
CA VAL A 157 -15.01 14.60 -5.97
C VAL A 157 -14.98 15.91 -6.78
N ASN A 158 -13.88 16.66 -6.69
CA ASN A 158 -13.59 17.84 -7.51
C ASN A 158 -12.15 17.70 -8.05
N PRO A 159 -11.95 16.92 -9.11
CA PRO A 159 -10.64 16.87 -9.76
C PRO A 159 -10.28 18.28 -10.27
N VAL A 160 -9.07 18.73 -9.93
CA VAL A 160 -8.45 19.94 -10.52
C VAL A 160 -8.14 19.69 -11.99
#